data_AF-A0A937EV28-F1
#
_entry.id   AF-A0A937EV28-F1
#
_cell.length_a   1.000
_cell.length_b   1.000
_cell.length_c   1.000
_cell.angle_alpha   90.00
_cell.angle_beta   90.00
_cell.angle_gamma   90.00
#
_symmetry.space_group_name_H-M   'P 1'
#
loop_
_entity.id
_entity.type
_entity.pdbx_description
1 polymer ?
#
loop_
_entity_poly.entity_id
_entity_poly.type
_entity_poly.pdbx_seq_one_letter_code
_entity_poly.pdbx_strand_id
1 'polypeptide(L)'
;MELGRDPDLERDYVRCLEQLNWAIQQLGGTADPAQLSKTAELIIQTMTGPWRFFHTPEHIFEVGGKGDAIEVLAALFHDLVYVQVDQGVSVNISRYIAPFVKEINGQLVILPASELPDDQLFEMVTQIFGFAPGQSLVPMAGQNEYLSAVIAAKSLDHALPAPMIVRIAACIEATIPFRPRGETGQTAGERLYDRLVQVNQRFGLGWEEAELTAIIKRAVRLANRDVENFAYPASAEFLDNTWNLLPETNHDLANTNSYTVSGFRTSMQKMEGFMNFLKPELVFQQYQNEPDDETYQLLIARTRKNLEVARLYLGSKLLSIAVIEALSLRIGKDIPLATMMGELPSAHSSSVAQLESYLPNIPMMLPPESPLEQEVMEILEKGRSKSSTYDVKNSPTATYIIKAVGFPEARRLLLKAKDFFKGNLSSEEFLAACDRTIVETIAKGVMQVLESRKQAMGQLELSSRV
;
A
#
# COMPACT_ATOMS: atom_id res chain seq x y z
N MET A 1 -1.49 32.51 -7.73
CA MET A 1 -0.43 32.31 -6.75
C MET A 1 0.50 31.30 -7.40
N GLU A 2 1.61 31.77 -7.96
CA GLU A 2 2.53 30.96 -8.76
C GLU A 2 3.26 29.99 -7.82
N LEU A 3 2.79 28.74 -7.78
CA LEU A 3 3.61 27.62 -7.34
C LEU A 3 4.89 27.65 -8.19
N GLY A 4 6.06 27.71 -7.57
CA GLY A 4 7.31 27.36 -8.24
C GLY A 4 7.23 25.87 -8.58
N ARG A 5 6.70 25.56 -9.77
CA ARG A 5 6.17 24.24 -10.11
C ARG A 5 7.32 23.27 -10.37
N ASP A 6 7.37 22.25 -9.53
CA ASP A 6 7.86 20.94 -9.92
C ASP A 6 7.17 20.55 -11.26
N PRO A 7 7.94 20.33 -12.35
CA PRO A 7 7.37 20.02 -13.68
C PRO A 7 6.47 18.78 -13.68
N ASP A 8 6.72 17.81 -12.78
CA ASP A 8 5.91 16.61 -12.68
C ASP A 8 4.52 16.92 -12.09
N LEU A 9 4.45 17.79 -11.07
CA LEU A 9 3.18 18.26 -10.49
C LEU A 9 2.32 19.03 -11.51
N GLU A 10 2.96 19.84 -12.36
CA GLU A 10 2.27 20.57 -13.41
C GLU A 10 1.68 19.61 -14.46
N ARG A 11 2.44 18.60 -14.88
CA ARG A 11 1.96 17.57 -15.80
C ARG A 11 0.78 16.80 -15.23
N ASP A 12 0.86 16.39 -13.97
CA ASP A 12 -0.19 15.60 -13.31
C ASP A 12 -1.46 16.43 -13.12
N TYR A 13 -1.31 17.72 -12.77
CA TYR A 13 -2.43 18.66 -12.74
C TYR A 13 -3.13 18.80 -14.09
N VAL A 14 -2.37 18.99 -15.18
CA VAL A 14 -2.95 19.12 -16.53
C VAL A 14 -3.67 17.83 -16.91
N ARG A 15 -3.07 16.66 -16.71
CA ARG A 15 -3.67 15.35 -17.00
C ARG A 15 -4.97 15.15 -16.20
N CYS A 16 -4.97 15.48 -14.91
CA CYS A 16 -6.17 15.38 -14.06
C CYS A 16 -7.29 16.30 -14.55
N LEU A 17 -6.97 17.57 -14.86
CA LEU A 17 -7.94 18.52 -15.38
C LEU A 17 -8.53 18.10 -16.73
N GLU A 18 -7.70 17.54 -17.62
CA GLU A 18 -8.15 17.00 -18.91
C GLU A 18 -9.10 15.81 -18.72
N GLN A 19 -8.79 14.88 -17.81
CA GLN A 19 -9.65 13.74 -17.50
C GLN A 19 -10.99 14.18 -16.86
N LEU A 20 -10.97 15.14 -15.93
CA LEU A 20 -12.20 15.71 -15.34
C LEU A 20 -13.09 16.33 -16.43
N ASN A 21 -12.51 17.20 -17.27
CA ASN A 21 -13.25 17.86 -18.35
C ASN A 21 -13.84 16.84 -19.33
N TRP A 22 -13.02 15.89 -19.78
CA TRP A 22 -13.45 14.85 -20.70
C TRP A 22 -14.59 14.03 -20.11
N ALA A 23 -14.44 13.53 -18.88
CA ALA A 23 -15.44 12.66 -18.28
C ALA A 23 -16.77 13.40 -18.03
N ILE A 24 -16.72 14.64 -17.54
CA ILE A 24 -17.93 15.45 -17.34
C ILE A 24 -18.66 15.71 -18.66
N GLN A 25 -17.92 16.04 -19.73
CA GLN A 25 -18.50 16.22 -21.07
C GLN A 25 -19.13 14.94 -21.61
N GLN A 26 -18.46 13.78 -21.44
CA GLN A 26 -19.01 12.49 -21.86
C GLN A 26 -20.32 12.13 -21.13
N LEU A 27 -20.47 12.59 -19.88
CA LEU A 27 -21.68 12.39 -19.09
C LEU A 27 -22.76 13.47 -19.34
N GLY A 28 -22.54 14.37 -20.30
CA GLY A 28 -23.46 15.46 -20.62
C GLY A 28 -23.56 16.53 -19.53
N GLY A 29 -22.58 16.61 -18.63
CA GLY A 29 -22.50 17.60 -17.57
C GLY A 29 -22.02 18.97 -18.04
N THR A 30 -22.10 19.95 -17.15
CA THR A 30 -21.62 21.32 -17.40
C THR A 30 -20.37 21.60 -16.59
N ALA A 31 -19.27 21.90 -17.28
CA ALA A 31 -18.01 22.24 -16.66
C ALA A 31 -17.91 23.75 -16.41
N ASP A 32 -17.87 24.19 -15.14
CA ASP A 32 -17.27 25.50 -14.81
C ASP A 32 -15.74 25.32 -14.77
N PRO A 33 -14.99 25.88 -15.73
CA PRO A 33 -13.54 25.68 -15.80
C PRO A 33 -12.81 26.09 -14.50
N ALA A 34 -13.32 27.11 -13.79
CA ALA A 34 -12.71 27.57 -12.55
C ALA A 34 -12.92 26.58 -11.39
N GLN A 35 -14.07 25.91 -11.34
CA GLN A 35 -14.34 24.89 -10.32
C GLN A 35 -13.63 23.57 -10.62
N LEU A 36 -13.55 23.17 -11.90
CA LEU A 36 -12.79 21.98 -12.29
C LEU A 36 -11.29 22.17 -12.07
N SER A 37 -10.76 23.36 -12.32
CA SER A 37 -9.38 23.70 -11.99
C SER A 37 -9.10 23.52 -10.49
N LYS A 38 -9.97 24.03 -9.61
CA LYS A 38 -9.86 23.83 -8.15
C LYS A 38 -9.99 22.36 -7.75
N THR A 39 -10.82 21.60 -8.45
CA THR A 39 -11.01 20.17 -8.20
C THR A 39 -9.77 19.37 -8.58
N ALA A 40 -9.18 19.66 -9.74
CA ALA A 40 -7.91 19.06 -10.17
C ALA A 40 -6.77 19.38 -9.19
N GLU A 41 -6.67 20.65 -8.75
CA GLU A 41 -5.69 21.07 -7.74
C GLU A 41 -5.88 20.32 -6.41
N LEU A 42 -7.13 20.19 -5.94
CA LEU A 42 -7.47 19.45 -4.73
C LEU A 42 -7.01 17.98 -4.82
N ILE A 43 -7.30 17.33 -5.94
CA ILE A 43 -6.94 15.93 -6.17
C ILE A 43 -5.42 15.77 -6.16
N ILE A 44 -4.71 16.51 -7.01
CA ILE A 44 -3.26 16.36 -7.14
C ILE A 44 -2.54 16.70 -5.84
N GLN A 45 -2.91 17.79 -5.17
CA GLN A 45 -2.28 18.17 -3.91
C GLN A 45 -2.39 17.08 -2.85
N THR A 46 -3.52 16.37 -2.80
CA THR A 46 -3.76 15.33 -1.81
C THR A 46 -3.01 14.04 -2.14
N MET A 47 -2.86 13.72 -3.43
CA MET A 47 -2.11 12.56 -3.91
C MET A 47 -0.59 12.74 -3.86
N THR A 48 -0.10 13.96 -3.67
CA THR A 48 1.33 14.29 -3.62
C THR A 48 1.82 14.53 -2.20
N GLY A 49 1.10 14.02 -1.19
CA GLY A 49 1.52 14.06 0.20
C GLY A 49 2.86 13.33 0.41
N PRO A 50 3.67 13.72 1.41
CA PRO A 50 5.01 13.15 1.62
C PRO A 50 5.01 11.66 2.01
N TRP A 51 3.84 11.12 2.35
CA TRP A 51 3.64 9.73 2.76
C TRP A 51 2.99 8.87 1.68
N ARG A 52 2.67 9.45 0.51
CA ARG A 52 2.03 8.76 -0.62
C ARG A 52 3.10 8.24 -1.58
N PHE A 53 3.34 6.93 -1.55
CA PHE A 53 4.35 6.24 -2.36
C PHE A 53 3.72 5.25 -3.35
N PHE A 54 2.59 4.66 -2.98
CA PHE A 54 1.75 3.81 -3.82
C PHE A 54 0.54 4.61 -4.31
N HIS A 55 -0.20 5.24 -3.40
CA HIS A 55 -1.42 6.00 -3.71
C HIS A 55 -1.08 7.40 -4.24
N THR A 56 -0.63 7.47 -5.50
CA THR A 56 -0.05 8.64 -6.19
C THR A 56 -0.92 9.10 -7.36
N PRO A 57 -0.62 10.26 -8.01
CA PRO A 57 -1.32 10.65 -9.24
C PRO A 57 -1.28 9.60 -10.35
N GLU A 58 -0.12 8.94 -10.57
CA GLU A 58 -0.04 7.91 -11.61
C GLU A 58 -0.99 6.74 -11.32
N HIS A 59 -1.07 6.31 -10.06
CA HIS A 59 -1.97 5.25 -9.64
C HIS A 59 -3.44 5.57 -9.99
N ILE A 60 -3.96 6.74 -9.61
CA ILE A 60 -5.36 7.09 -9.91
C ILE A 60 -5.63 7.18 -11.43
N PHE A 61 -4.61 7.53 -12.23
CA PHE A 61 -4.76 7.57 -13.68
C PHE A 61 -4.71 6.17 -14.33
N GLU A 62 -3.92 5.25 -13.79
CA GLU A 62 -3.90 3.83 -14.19
C GLU A 62 -5.25 3.17 -13.85
N VAL A 63 -5.74 3.37 -12.62
CA VAL A 63 -7.05 2.86 -12.15
C VAL A 63 -8.22 3.45 -12.95
N GLY A 64 -8.14 4.69 -13.42
CA GLY A 64 -9.19 5.29 -14.26
C GLY A 64 -9.34 4.65 -15.64
N GLY A 65 -8.28 4.05 -16.18
CA GLY A 65 -8.28 3.54 -17.55
C GLY A 65 -8.56 4.64 -18.58
N LYS A 66 -9.12 4.29 -19.74
CA LYS A 66 -9.32 5.23 -20.87
C LYS A 66 -10.69 5.18 -21.55
N GLY A 67 -11.67 4.48 -20.96
CA GLY A 67 -12.90 4.10 -21.68
C GLY A 67 -14.22 4.62 -21.11
N ASP A 68 -14.38 4.62 -19.78
CA ASP A 68 -15.65 4.91 -19.13
C ASP A 68 -15.53 6.13 -18.21
N ALA A 69 -16.35 7.14 -18.44
CA ALA A 69 -16.30 8.41 -17.73
C ALA A 69 -16.63 8.28 -16.22
N ILE A 70 -17.49 7.33 -15.83
CA ILE A 70 -17.80 7.09 -14.42
C ILE A 70 -16.62 6.40 -13.74
N GLU A 71 -15.96 5.43 -14.41
CA GLU A 71 -14.74 4.79 -13.88
C GLU A 71 -13.61 5.80 -13.71
N VAL A 72 -13.39 6.68 -14.70
CA VAL A 72 -12.37 7.73 -14.62
C VAL A 72 -12.64 8.67 -13.44
N LEU A 73 -13.87 9.18 -13.31
CA LEU A 73 -14.20 10.06 -12.19
C LEU A 73 -14.09 9.35 -10.85
N ALA A 74 -14.52 8.09 -10.73
CA ALA A 74 -14.38 7.35 -9.49
C ALA A 74 -12.90 7.14 -9.11
N ALA A 75 -12.05 6.76 -10.08
CA ALA A 75 -10.61 6.58 -9.85
C ALA A 75 -9.93 7.85 -9.34
N LEU A 76 -10.24 9.01 -9.93
CA LEU A 76 -9.66 10.29 -9.53
C LEU A 76 -9.93 10.67 -8.08
N PHE A 77 -10.98 10.12 -7.47
CA PHE A 77 -11.38 10.45 -6.10
C PHE A 77 -11.18 9.33 -5.08
N HIS A 78 -11.14 8.05 -5.46
CA HIS A 78 -11.31 6.94 -4.52
C HIS A 78 -10.32 6.95 -3.32
N ASP A 79 -9.06 7.34 -3.54
CA ASP A 79 -8.01 7.45 -2.51
C ASP A 79 -7.73 8.85 -2.00
N LEU A 80 -8.64 9.79 -2.26
CA LEU A 80 -8.47 11.19 -1.87
C LEU A 80 -8.31 11.33 -0.36
N VAL A 81 -9.00 10.53 0.44
CA VAL A 81 -8.82 10.51 1.89
C VAL A 81 -8.06 9.25 2.29
N TYR A 82 -6.92 9.40 2.99
CA TYR A 82 -6.19 8.25 3.53
C TYR A 82 -5.59 8.59 4.89
N VAL A 83 -6.47 8.66 5.89
CA VAL A 83 -6.18 9.25 7.21
C VAL A 83 -4.98 8.61 7.90
N GLN A 84 -4.80 7.30 7.74
CA GLN A 84 -3.74 6.54 8.40
C GLN A 84 -2.37 6.81 7.79
N VAL A 85 -2.33 7.10 6.48
CA VAL A 85 -1.11 7.43 5.73
C VAL A 85 -0.80 8.91 5.83
N ASP A 86 -1.79 9.78 5.76
CA ASP A 86 -1.57 11.23 5.83
C ASP A 86 -1.41 11.76 7.26
N GLN A 87 -1.53 10.90 8.27
CA GLN A 87 -1.59 11.24 9.71
C GLN A 87 -2.69 12.26 10.06
N GLY A 88 -3.79 12.25 9.32
CA GLY A 88 -4.91 13.17 9.52
C GLY A 88 -5.64 13.48 8.22
N VAL A 89 -6.49 14.51 8.27
CA VAL A 89 -7.22 15.02 7.11
C VAL A 89 -6.74 16.44 6.81
N SER A 90 -6.33 16.72 5.58
CA SER A 90 -5.86 18.04 5.18
C SER A 90 -6.98 19.09 5.28
N VAL A 91 -6.64 20.34 5.60
CA VAL A 91 -7.61 21.45 5.70
C VAL A 91 -8.38 21.68 4.39
N ASN A 92 -7.75 21.36 3.25
CA ASN A 92 -8.37 21.58 1.95
C ASN A 92 -9.51 20.62 1.67
N ILE A 93 -9.37 19.35 2.04
CA ILE A 93 -10.45 18.35 1.92
C ILE A 93 -11.40 18.36 3.12
N SER A 94 -10.94 18.81 4.31
CA SER A 94 -11.76 18.82 5.53
C SER A 94 -13.05 19.64 5.39
N ARG A 95 -13.02 20.73 4.61
CA ARG A 95 -14.18 21.59 4.35
C ARG A 95 -15.38 20.84 3.75
N TYR A 96 -15.13 19.73 3.05
CA TYR A 96 -16.17 18.91 2.41
C TYR A 96 -16.76 17.85 3.35
N ILE A 97 -16.02 17.44 4.38
CA ILE A 97 -16.43 16.35 5.30
C ILE A 97 -16.82 16.84 6.70
N ALA A 98 -16.25 17.95 7.16
CA ALA A 98 -16.50 18.53 8.48
C ALA A 98 -17.98 18.86 8.76
N PRO A 99 -18.82 19.21 7.76
CA PRO A 99 -20.26 19.35 7.99
C PRO A 99 -20.97 18.05 8.36
N PHE A 100 -20.34 16.88 8.16
CA PHE A 100 -20.98 15.57 8.26
C PHE A 100 -20.30 14.62 9.25
N VAL A 101 -19.06 14.89 9.64
CA VAL A 101 -18.23 14.00 10.45
C VAL A 101 -17.51 14.81 11.53
N LYS A 102 -17.40 14.23 12.73
CA LYS A 102 -16.59 14.76 13.84
C LYS A 102 -15.60 13.73 14.35
N GLU A 103 -14.53 14.19 14.97
CA GLU A 103 -13.57 13.33 15.66
C GLU A 103 -13.94 13.23 17.15
N ILE A 104 -13.99 12.01 17.66
CA ILE A 104 -14.23 11.70 19.08
C ILE A 104 -13.14 10.72 19.51
N ASN A 105 -12.27 11.14 20.45
CA ASN A 105 -11.18 10.31 20.98
C ASN A 105 -10.28 9.69 19.89
N GLY A 106 -9.92 10.44 18.85
CA GLY A 106 -9.09 9.93 17.75
C GLY A 106 -9.84 9.12 16.69
N GLN A 107 -11.16 8.96 16.82
CA GLN A 107 -11.99 8.23 15.86
C GLN A 107 -12.96 9.16 15.14
N LEU A 108 -13.06 9.02 13.81
CA LEU A 108 -14.06 9.75 13.02
C LEU A 108 -15.44 9.12 13.19
N VAL A 109 -16.46 9.95 13.37
CA VAL A 109 -17.85 9.54 13.62
C VAL A 109 -18.78 10.39 12.76
N ILE A 110 -19.68 9.75 12.01
CA ILE A 110 -20.73 10.45 11.28
C ILE A 110 -21.62 11.18 12.29
N LEU A 111 -21.96 12.45 12.04
CA LEU A 111 -22.83 13.21 12.94
C LEU A 111 -24.18 12.49 13.14
N PRO A 112 -24.80 12.62 14.32
CA PRO A 112 -26.15 12.10 14.53
C PRO A 112 -27.15 12.82 13.63
N ALA A 113 -28.28 12.16 13.33
CA ALA A 113 -29.28 12.69 12.40
C ALA A 113 -29.80 14.10 12.75
N SER A 114 -29.82 14.46 14.03
CA SER A 114 -30.24 15.80 14.51
C SER A 114 -29.24 16.92 14.23
N GLU A 115 -27.98 16.58 13.94
CA GLU A 115 -26.88 17.52 13.67
C GLU A 115 -26.50 17.57 12.19
N LEU A 116 -26.98 16.61 11.38
CA LEU A 116 -26.69 16.55 9.95
C LEU A 116 -27.48 17.63 9.19
N PRO A 117 -26.85 18.31 8.20
CA PRO A 117 -27.58 19.20 7.30
C PRO A 117 -28.53 18.40 6.39
N ASP A 118 -29.57 19.07 5.89
CA ASP A 118 -30.45 18.50 4.87
C ASP A 118 -29.71 18.45 3.52
N ASP A 119 -29.12 17.30 3.24
CA ASP A 119 -28.27 17.09 2.08
C ASP A 119 -28.52 15.71 1.47
N GLN A 120 -29.33 15.69 0.41
CA GLN A 120 -29.75 14.46 -0.25
C GLN A 120 -28.58 13.68 -0.86
N LEU A 121 -27.58 14.36 -1.43
CA LEU A 121 -26.42 13.69 -2.03
C LEU A 121 -25.57 12.99 -0.96
N PHE A 122 -25.36 13.65 0.18
CA PHE A 122 -24.70 13.02 1.32
C PHE A 122 -25.48 11.79 1.80
N GLU A 123 -26.80 11.91 1.88
CA GLU A 123 -27.67 10.81 2.30
C GLU A 123 -27.61 9.62 1.33
N MET A 124 -27.60 9.88 0.02
CA MET A 124 -27.42 8.86 -1.01
C MET A 124 -26.07 8.14 -0.84
N VAL A 125 -24.96 8.87 -0.74
CA VAL A 125 -23.62 8.29 -0.56
C VAL A 125 -23.57 7.45 0.72
N THR A 126 -24.10 7.96 1.83
CA THR A 126 -24.16 7.25 3.11
C THR A 126 -24.89 5.90 2.99
N GLN A 127 -26.03 5.88 2.28
CA GLN A 127 -26.78 4.65 2.03
C GLN A 127 -26.07 3.68 1.08
N ILE A 128 -25.38 4.18 0.04
CA ILE A 128 -24.58 3.34 -0.88
C ILE A 128 -23.47 2.59 -0.12
N PHE A 129 -22.84 3.23 0.85
CA PHE A 129 -21.80 2.61 1.71
C PHE A 129 -22.39 1.75 2.83
N GLY A 130 -23.70 1.81 3.06
CA GLY A 130 -24.35 1.08 4.14
C GLY A 130 -24.00 1.61 5.53
N PHE A 131 -23.64 2.90 5.63
CA PHE A 131 -23.37 3.56 6.89
C PHE A 131 -24.61 4.26 7.44
N ALA A 132 -24.57 4.61 8.72
CA ALA A 132 -25.66 5.28 9.42
C ALA A 132 -25.19 6.54 10.18
N PRO A 133 -26.06 7.55 10.35
CA PRO A 133 -25.79 8.67 11.25
C PRO A 133 -25.40 8.20 12.66
N GLY A 134 -24.40 8.84 13.26
CA GLY A 134 -23.86 8.45 14.57
C GLY A 134 -22.90 7.26 14.54
N GLN A 135 -22.69 6.60 13.39
CA GLN A 135 -21.77 5.48 13.28
C GLN A 135 -20.32 5.93 13.34
N SER A 136 -19.51 5.22 14.12
CA SER A 136 -18.06 5.37 14.10
C SER A 136 -17.46 4.74 12.84
N LEU A 137 -16.62 5.51 12.15
CA LEU A 137 -15.88 5.05 10.98
C LEU A 137 -14.68 4.23 11.44
N VAL A 138 -14.42 3.13 10.72
CA VAL A 138 -13.32 2.20 11.01
C VAL A 138 -12.46 2.11 9.75
N PRO A 139 -11.12 2.25 9.85
CA PRO A 139 -10.22 2.23 8.70
C PRO A 139 -10.44 1.03 7.76
N MET A 140 -10.49 -0.17 8.34
CA MET A 140 -10.64 -1.43 7.59
C MET A 140 -12.08 -1.72 7.11
N ALA A 141 -13.03 -0.81 7.36
CA ALA A 141 -14.43 -0.95 7.00
C ALA A 141 -14.88 0.05 5.92
N GLY A 142 -13.95 0.62 5.16
CA GLY A 142 -14.25 1.55 4.07
C GLY A 142 -14.33 3.02 4.45
N GLN A 143 -13.70 3.41 5.58
CA GLN A 143 -13.69 4.81 6.03
C GLN A 143 -13.14 5.76 4.97
N ASN A 144 -12.04 5.38 4.33
CA ASN A 144 -11.28 6.25 3.45
C ASN A 144 -12.06 6.48 2.14
N GLU A 145 -12.51 5.38 1.53
CA GLU A 145 -13.33 5.34 0.33
C GLU A 145 -14.66 6.08 0.53
N TYR A 146 -15.28 5.96 1.71
CA TYR A 146 -16.50 6.69 2.05
C TYR A 146 -16.26 8.21 2.08
N LEU A 147 -15.23 8.67 2.79
CA LEU A 147 -14.92 10.09 2.88
C LEU A 147 -14.50 10.65 1.52
N SER A 148 -13.74 9.89 0.74
CA SER A 148 -13.43 10.16 -0.66
C SER A 148 -14.69 10.31 -1.52
N ALA A 149 -15.66 9.41 -1.39
CA ALA A 149 -16.93 9.47 -2.12
C ALA A 149 -17.80 10.67 -1.70
N VAL A 150 -17.80 11.04 -0.42
CA VAL A 150 -18.45 12.27 0.06
C VAL A 150 -17.82 13.49 -0.61
N ILE A 151 -16.49 13.58 -0.66
CA ILE A 151 -15.80 14.68 -1.34
C ILE A 151 -16.12 14.67 -2.84
N ALA A 152 -16.07 13.52 -3.50
CA ALA A 152 -16.44 13.39 -4.91
C ALA A 152 -17.85 13.93 -5.18
N ALA A 153 -18.83 13.54 -4.35
CA ALA A 153 -20.20 14.00 -4.49
C ALA A 153 -20.32 15.51 -4.32
N LYS A 154 -19.64 16.10 -3.34
CA LYS A 154 -19.69 17.56 -3.11
C LYS A 154 -18.93 18.35 -4.17
N SER A 155 -17.80 17.83 -4.64
CA SER A 155 -16.99 18.46 -5.67
C SER A 155 -17.67 18.41 -7.04
N LEU A 156 -18.46 17.37 -7.34
CA LEU A 156 -19.09 17.19 -8.65
C LEU A 156 -20.54 17.69 -8.75
N ASP A 157 -21.18 18.04 -7.63
CA ASP A 157 -22.59 18.48 -7.55
C ASP A 157 -22.93 19.64 -8.50
N HIS A 158 -21.99 20.56 -8.67
CA HIS A 158 -22.17 21.71 -9.58
C HIS A 158 -22.12 21.35 -11.07
N ALA A 159 -21.63 20.16 -11.43
CA ALA A 159 -21.31 19.77 -12.80
C ALA A 159 -22.11 18.56 -13.32
N LEU A 160 -22.56 17.69 -12.42
CA LEU A 160 -23.23 16.44 -12.76
C LEU A 160 -24.53 16.25 -11.97
N PRO A 161 -25.56 15.67 -12.60
CA PRO A 161 -26.80 15.37 -11.89
C PRO A 161 -26.60 14.20 -10.90
N ALA A 162 -27.41 14.18 -9.84
CA ALA A 162 -27.32 13.20 -8.75
C ALA A 162 -27.21 11.72 -9.21
N PRO A 163 -27.98 11.24 -10.23
CA PRO A 163 -27.82 9.87 -10.72
C PRO A 163 -26.38 9.55 -11.18
N MET A 164 -25.69 10.48 -11.84
CA MET A 164 -24.29 10.24 -12.27
C MET A 164 -23.34 10.19 -11.07
N ILE A 165 -23.53 11.07 -10.09
CA ILE A 165 -22.73 11.09 -8.86
C ILE A 165 -22.92 9.80 -8.06
N VAL A 166 -24.14 9.28 -7.95
CA VAL A 166 -24.43 8.00 -7.29
C VAL A 166 -23.71 6.84 -7.98
N ARG A 167 -23.62 6.85 -9.32
CA ARG A 167 -22.85 5.84 -10.07
C ARG A 167 -21.36 5.91 -9.75
N ILE A 168 -20.80 7.11 -9.61
CA ILE A 168 -19.40 7.34 -9.21
C ILE A 168 -19.17 6.83 -7.79
N ALA A 169 -20.04 7.20 -6.85
CA ALA A 169 -19.95 6.77 -5.45
C ALA A 169 -20.05 5.24 -5.30
N ALA A 170 -20.88 4.56 -6.11
CA ALA A 170 -20.94 3.10 -6.13
C ALA A 170 -19.64 2.46 -6.62
N CYS A 171 -18.98 3.05 -7.62
CA CYS A 171 -17.67 2.60 -8.06
C CYS A 171 -16.60 2.79 -6.98
N ILE A 172 -16.58 3.93 -6.28
CA ILE A 172 -15.67 4.17 -5.14
C ILE A 172 -15.96 3.20 -3.99
N GLU A 173 -17.22 2.89 -3.69
CA GLU A 173 -17.56 1.90 -2.66
C GLU A 173 -16.98 0.52 -2.98
N ALA A 174 -16.99 0.14 -4.25
CA ALA A 174 -16.50 -1.16 -4.66
C ALA A 174 -14.98 -1.31 -4.45
N THR A 175 -14.20 -0.21 -4.42
CA THR A 175 -12.75 -0.25 -4.20
C THR A 175 -12.37 -0.59 -2.75
N ILE A 176 -13.32 -0.61 -1.81
CA ILE A 176 -13.03 -1.09 -0.44
C ILE A 176 -12.53 -2.54 -0.50
N PRO A 177 -11.25 -2.80 -0.17
CA PRO A 177 -10.60 -4.04 -0.56
C PRO A 177 -10.87 -5.18 0.42
N PHE A 178 -10.64 -6.42 -0.04
CA PHE A 178 -10.55 -7.64 0.77
C PHE A 178 -11.78 -7.97 1.64
N ARG A 179 -12.97 -7.50 1.22
CA ARG A 179 -14.19 -7.68 1.99
C ARG A 179 -14.68 -9.13 1.95
N PRO A 180 -14.92 -9.76 3.12
CA PRO A 180 -15.48 -11.10 3.16
C PRO A 180 -16.92 -11.12 2.64
N ARG A 181 -17.42 -12.34 2.41
CA ARG A 181 -18.85 -12.58 2.25
C ARG A 181 -19.58 -12.16 3.52
N GLY A 182 -20.78 -11.59 3.34
CA GLY A 182 -21.64 -11.20 4.45
C GLY A 182 -22.19 -12.42 5.20
N GLU A 183 -22.89 -12.18 6.30
CA GLU A 183 -23.49 -13.24 7.13
C GLU A 183 -24.43 -14.15 6.34
N THR A 184 -25.11 -13.60 5.33
CA THR A 184 -26.01 -14.29 4.40
C THR A 184 -25.30 -15.00 3.24
N GLY A 185 -23.97 -14.94 3.17
CA GLY A 185 -23.17 -15.50 2.08
C GLY A 185 -22.99 -14.59 0.85
N GLN A 186 -23.63 -13.42 0.85
CA GLN A 186 -23.55 -12.43 -0.22
C GLN A 186 -22.15 -11.84 -0.38
N THR A 187 -21.72 -11.70 -1.63
CA THR A 187 -20.51 -10.98 -2.06
C THR A 187 -20.63 -9.47 -1.83
N ALA A 188 -19.52 -8.74 -1.95
CA ALA A 188 -19.52 -7.28 -1.86
C ALA A 188 -20.39 -6.62 -2.94
N GLY A 189 -20.27 -7.08 -4.20
CA GLY A 189 -21.08 -6.59 -5.32
C GLY A 189 -22.58 -6.81 -5.14
N GLU A 190 -23.00 -7.96 -4.60
CA GLU A 190 -24.42 -8.23 -4.30
C GLU A 190 -24.96 -7.30 -3.21
N ARG A 191 -24.17 -7.06 -2.15
CA ARG A 191 -24.58 -6.10 -1.09
C ARG A 191 -24.67 -4.67 -1.62
N LEU A 192 -23.75 -4.29 -2.50
CA LEU A 192 -23.81 -2.97 -3.16
C LEU A 192 -25.04 -2.86 -4.07
N TYR A 193 -25.40 -3.93 -4.79
CA TYR A 193 -26.62 -3.99 -5.59
C TYR A 193 -27.86 -3.75 -4.75
N ASP A 194 -28.01 -4.45 -3.62
CA ASP A 194 -29.17 -4.31 -2.73
C ASP A 194 -29.32 -2.87 -2.21
N ARG A 195 -28.20 -2.22 -1.86
CA ARG A 195 -28.20 -0.81 -1.42
C ARG A 195 -28.52 0.15 -2.55
N LEU A 196 -28.02 -0.10 -3.76
CA LEU A 196 -28.38 0.69 -4.94
C LEU A 196 -29.86 0.58 -5.30
N VAL A 197 -30.48 -0.60 -5.16
CA VAL A 197 -31.93 -0.78 -5.34
C VAL A 197 -32.69 0.12 -4.37
N GLN A 198 -32.31 0.12 -3.08
CA GLN A 198 -32.94 0.95 -2.06
C GLN A 198 -32.77 2.45 -2.34
N VAL A 199 -31.56 2.88 -2.71
CA VAL A 199 -31.28 4.28 -3.07
C VAL A 199 -32.07 4.69 -4.31
N ASN A 200 -32.11 3.86 -5.35
CA ASN A 200 -32.87 4.11 -6.58
C ASN A 200 -34.37 4.31 -6.28
N GLN A 201 -34.96 3.46 -5.45
CA GLN A 201 -36.37 3.55 -5.05
C GLN A 201 -36.66 4.76 -4.18
N ARG A 202 -35.83 5.01 -3.16
CA ARG A 202 -36.04 6.08 -2.19
C ARG A 202 -35.93 7.47 -2.81
N PHE A 203 -34.96 7.66 -3.69
CA PHE A 203 -34.66 8.96 -4.29
C PHE A 203 -35.20 9.11 -5.72
N GLY A 204 -35.89 8.09 -6.25
CA GLY A 204 -36.52 8.15 -7.57
C GLY A 204 -35.52 8.35 -8.70
N LEU A 205 -34.38 7.67 -8.68
CA LEU A 205 -33.33 7.82 -9.70
C LEU A 205 -33.72 7.23 -11.07
N GLY A 206 -34.79 6.40 -11.09
CA GLY A 206 -35.44 5.93 -12.32
C GLY A 206 -34.71 4.81 -13.04
N TRP A 207 -33.75 4.13 -12.40
CA TRP A 207 -33.01 3.05 -13.03
C TRP A 207 -33.79 1.75 -13.08
N GLU A 208 -33.70 1.09 -14.24
CA GLU A 208 -34.18 -0.27 -14.40
C GLU A 208 -33.14 -1.30 -13.91
N GLU A 209 -33.55 -2.56 -13.79
CA GLU A 209 -32.70 -3.66 -13.34
C GLU A 209 -31.42 -3.83 -14.19
N ALA A 210 -31.54 -3.64 -15.51
CA ALA A 210 -30.41 -3.71 -16.43
C ALA A 210 -29.39 -2.59 -16.16
N GLU A 211 -29.85 -1.39 -15.83
CA GLU A 211 -28.97 -0.28 -15.47
C GLU A 211 -28.29 -0.49 -14.13
N LEU A 212 -29.03 -0.96 -13.11
CA LEU A 212 -28.46 -1.30 -11.80
C LEU A 212 -27.36 -2.36 -11.94
N THR A 213 -27.61 -3.40 -12.73
CA THR A 213 -26.62 -4.43 -13.05
C THR A 213 -25.39 -3.85 -13.73
N ALA A 214 -25.58 -2.95 -14.71
CA ALA A 214 -24.48 -2.30 -15.41
C ALA A 214 -23.63 -1.42 -14.48
N ILE A 215 -24.24 -0.77 -13.48
CA ILE A 215 -23.52 0.01 -12.46
C ILE A 215 -22.61 -0.89 -11.64
N ILE A 216 -23.13 -2.04 -11.16
CA ILE A 216 -22.31 -2.98 -10.38
C ILE A 216 -21.16 -3.56 -11.21
N LYS A 217 -21.40 -3.94 -12.47
CA LYS A 217 -20.34 -4.42 -13.36
C LYS A 217 -19.22 -3.38 -13.53
N ARG A 218 -19.60 -2.11 -13.68
CA ARG A 218 -18.65 -1.00 -13.76
C ARG A 218 -17.86 -0.82 -12.47
N ALA A 219 -18.53 -0.91 -11.33
CA ALA A 219 -17.90 -0.84 -10.01
C ALA A 219 -16.90 -1.99 -9.79
N VAL A 220 -17.25 -3.21 -10.20
CA VAL A 220 -16.36 -4.39 -10.14
C VAL A 220 -15.14 -4.23 -11.05
N ARG A 221 -15.28 -3.68 -12.26
CA ARG A 221 -14.14 -3.40 -13.14
C ARG A 221 -13.16 -2.41 -12.52
N LEU A 222 -13.66 -1.32 -11.95
CA LEU A 222 -12.82 -0.34 -11.29
C LEU A 222 -12.09 -0.96 -10.10
N ALA A 223 -12.82 -1.64 -9.21
CA ALA A 223 -12.25 -2.28 -8.03
C ALA A 223 -11.19 -3.34 -8.39
N ASN A 224 -11.40 -4.10 -9.46
CA ASN A 224 -10.41 -5.07 -9.93
C ASN A 224 -9.18 -4.41 -10.57
N ARG A 225 -9.33 -3.22 -11.17
CA ARG A 225 -8.20 -2.45 -11.71
C ARG A 225 -7.35 -1.83 -10.60
N ASP A 226 -7.99 -1.37 -9.53
CA ASP A 226 -7.34 -0.84 -8.34
C ASP A 226 -6.35 -1.86 -7.71
N VAL A 227 -6.76 -3.12 -7.62
CA VAL A 227 -5.93 -4.20 -7.06
C VAL A 227 -5.23 -5.08 -8.12
N GLU A 228 -5.12 -4.63 -9.37
CA GLU A 228 -4.66 -5.48 -10.48
C GLU A 228 -3.21 -6.00 -10.29
N ASN A 229 -2.40 -5.23 -9.57
CA ASN A 229 -1.00 -5.54 -9.26
C ASN A 229 -0.84 -6.89 -8.53
N PHE A 230 -1.85 -7.34 -7.78
CA PHE A 230 -1.84 -8.66 -7.15
C PHE A 230 -1.79 -9.82 -8.14
N ALA A 231 -2.24 -9.62 -9.38
CA ALA A 231 -2.27 -10.65 -10.41
C ALA A 231 -1.24 -10.42 -11.54
N TYR A 232 -0.21 -9.61 -11.29
CA TYR A 232 0.90 -9.46 -12.25
C TYR A 232 1.58 -10.81 -12.54
N PRO A 233 1.94 -11.11 -13.80
CA PRO A 233 2.59 -12.37 -14.16
C PRO A 233 3.94 -12.58 -13.45
N ALA A 234 4.70 -11.49 -13.27
CA ALA A 234 6.00 -11.50 -12.63
C ALA A 234 5.86 -11.12 -11.14
N SER A 235 6.22 -12.04 -10.24
CA SER A 235 6.10 -11.79 -8.78
C SER A 235 7.02 -10.67 -8.29
N ALA A 236 8.12 -10.40 -9.01
CA ALA A 236 9.02 -9.29 -8.70
C ALA A 236 8.33 -7.92 -8.86
N GLU A 237 7.46 -7.77 -9.86
CA GLU A 237 6.69 -6.53 -10.09
C GLU A 237 5.56 -6.38 -9.05
N PHE A 238 4.93 -7.48 -8.64
CA PHE A 238 4.01 -7.47 -7.50
C PHE A 238 4.71 -7.02 -6.21
N LEU A 239 5.94 -7.51 -5.97
CA LEU A 239 6.74 -7.12 -4.82
C LEU A 239 7.18 -5.65 -4.87
N ASP A 240 7.43 -5.07 -6.04
CA ASP A 240 7.72 -3.63 -6.14
C ASP A 240 6.59 -2.78 -5.56
N ASN A 241 5.35 -3.10 -5.93
CA ASN A 241 4.16 -2.43 -5.41
C ASN A 241 3.97 -2.66 -3.90
N THR A 242 4.23 -3.88 -3.44
CA THR A 242 4.25 -4.19 -1.99
C THR A 242 5.28 -3.33 -1.25
N TRP A 243 6.44 -3.07 -1.86
CA TRP A 243 7.46 -2.21 -1.27
C TRP A 243 7.02 -0.74 -1.26
N ASN A 244 6.33 -0.25 -2.28
CA ASN A 244 5.81 1.12 -2.25
C ASN A 244 4.81 1.36 -1.10
N LEU A 245 4.12 0.33 -0.61
CA LEU A 245 3.21 0.42 0.55
C LEU A 245 3.93 0.48 1.92
N LEU A 246 5.19 0.03 2.01
CA LEU A 246 5.90 -0.07 3.29
C LEU A 246 6.09 1.29 3.98
N PRO A 247 6.56 2.35 3.29
CA PRO A 247 6.72 3.67 3.88
C PRO A 247 5.39 4.33 4.23
N GLU A 248 4.33 4.08 3.47
CA GLU A 248 2.99 4.66 3.74
C GLU A 248 2.41 4.19 5.08
N THR A 249 2.72 2.96 5.48
CA THR A 249 2.23 2.37 6.73
C THR A 249 3.27 2.40 7.85
N ASN A 250 4.49 2.85 7.57
CA ASN A 250 5.61 2.93 8.51
C ASN A 250 6.52 4.12 8.19
N HIS A 251 6.13 5.29 8.70
CA HIS A 251 6.76 6.57 8.37
C HIS A 251 8.23 6.69 8.79
N ASP A 252 8.67 5.85 9.74
CA ASP A 252 10.08 5.77 10.12
C ASP A 252 10.99 5.49 8.90
N LEU A 253 10.49 4.75 7.91
CA LEU A 253 11.23 4.40 6.69
C LEU A 253 11.47 5.58 5.75
N ALA A 254 10.73 6.69 5.88
CA ALA A 254 10.91 7.86 5.02
C ALA A 254 12.23 8.60 5.30
N ASN A 255 12.78 8.45 6.51
CA ASN A 255 14.08 9.03 6.85
C ASN A 255 15.17 7.98 6.58
N THR A 256 15.63 7.96 5.32
CA THR A 256 16.69 7.06 4.85
C THR A 256 17.92 7.13 5.77
N ASN A 257 18.50 5.96 6.09
CA ASN A 257 19.65 5.78 6.98
C ASN A 257 19.44 6.11 8.48
N SER A 258 18.31 6.68 8.91
CA SER A 258 18.06 6.95 10.34
C SER A 258 17.11 5.97 11.02
N TYR A 259 16.33 5.20 10.28
CA TYR A 259 15.46 4.19 10.88
C TYR A 259 16.25 3.08 11.59
N THR A 260 15.71 2.59 12.69
CA THR A 260 16.36 1.58 13.54
C THR A 260 16.21 0.17 12.96
N VAL A 261 17.05 -0.76 13.42
CA VAL A 261 16.93 -2.18 13.08
C VAL A 261 15.55 -2.72 13.48
N SER A 262 15.10 -2.39 14.70
CA SER A 262 13.79 -2.78 15.24
C SER A 262 12.62 -2.15 14.48
N GLY A 263 12.76 -0.90 14.04
CA GLY A 263 11.78 -0.20 13.20
C GLY A 263 11.60 -0.89 11.85
N PHE A 264 12.69 -1.14 11.12
CA PHE A 264 12.65 -1.86 9.85
C PHE A 264 12.06 -3.26 9.99
N ARG A 265 12.48 -4.02 11.01
CA ARG A 265 11.92 -5.35 11.30
C ARG A 265 10.42 -5.28 11.57
N THR A 266 9.95 -4.29 12.34
CA THR A 266 8.52 -4.11 12.65
C THR A 266 7.71 -3.86 11.37
N SER A 267 8.20 -2.99 10.47
CA SER A 267 7.55 -2.73 9.18
C SER A 267 7.42 -3.98 8.33
N MET A 268 8.52 -4.74 8.20
CA MET A 268 8.54 -6.01 7.47
C MET A 268 7.62 -7.06 8.10
N GLN A 269 7.57 -7.12 9.43
CA GLN A 269 6.71 -8.05 10.17
C GLN A 269 5.22 -7.75 9.97
N LYS A 270 4.81 -6.48 9.94
CA LYS A 270 3.42 -6.09 9.64
C LYS A 270 3.03 -6.53 8.22
N MET A 271 3.90 -6.27 7.24
CA MET A 271 3.65 -6.67 5.85
C MET A 271 3.60 -8.19 5.69
N GLU A 272 4.50 -8.92 6.35
CA GLU A 272 4.45 -10.39 6.40
C GLU A 272 3.16 -10.89 7.02
N GLY A 273 2.69 -10.29 8.12
CA GLY A 273 1.41 -10.59 8.74
C GLY A 273 0.23 -10.38 7.79
N PHE A 274 0.20 -9.24 7.07
CA PHE A 274 -0.81 -8.93 6.07
C PHE A 274 -0.86 -9.98 4.95
N MET A 275 0.30 -10.33 4.37
CA MET A 275 0.38 -11.33 3.29
C MET A 275 -0.06 -12.73 3.74
N ASN A 276 0.15 -13.10 5.00
CA ASN A 276 -0.33 -14.38 5.54
C ASN A 276 -1.83 -14.37 5.86
N PHE A 277 -2.40 -13.21 6.21
CA PHE A 277 -3.82 -13.07 6.48
C PHE A 277 -4.66 -13.04 5.19
N LEU A 278 -4.14 -12.41 4.14
CA LEU A 278 -4.86 -12.21 2.90
C LEU A 278 -5.15 -13.54 2.18
N LYS A 279 -6.42 -13.73 1.80
CA LYS A 279 -6.89 -14.85 0.98
C LYS A 279 -6.96 -14.42 -0.49
N PRO A 280 -6.43 -15.21 -1.45
CA PRO A 280 -6.50 -14.87 -2.87
C PRO A 280 -7.92 -14.56 -3.34
N GLU A 281 -8.90 -15.31 -2.84
CA GLU A 281 -10.32 -15.24 -3.22
C GLU A 281 -11.03 -13.96 -2.75
N LEU A 282 -10.36 -13.12 -1.93
CA LEU A 282 -10.88 -11.84 -1.47
C LEU A 282 -10.28 -10.64 -2.23
N VAL A 283 -9.28 -10.87 -3.10
CA VAL A 283 -8.61 -9.78 -3.83
C VAL A 283 -9.49 -9.29 -4.96
N PHE A 284 -9.84 -10.18 -5.89
CA PHE A 284 -10.67 -9.83 -7.05
C PHE A 284 -12.14 -10.13 -6.79
N GLN A 285 -12.99 -9.27 -7.33
CA GLN A 285 -14.44 -9.40 -7.31
C GLN A 285 -14.96 -9.92 -8.64
N GLN A 286 -16.09 -10.62 -8.58
CA GLN A 286 -16.83 -11.06 -9.76
C GLN A 286 -18.32 -10.82 -9.54
N TYR A 287 -19.02 -10.27 -10.52
CA TYR A 287 -20.46 -10.07 -10.48
C TYR A 287 -21.10 -10.37 -11.83
N GLN A 288 -22.02 -11.34 -11.87
CA GLN A 288 -22.75 -11.74 -13.09
C GLN A 288 -21.86 -11.86 -14.34
N ASN A 289 -20.79 -12.67 -14.23
CA ASN A 289 -19.80 -12.91 -15.28
C ASN A 289 -19.03 -11.63 -15.73
N GLU A 290 -18.84 -10.69 -14.80
CA GLU A 290 -17.90 -9.57 -14.94
C GLU A 290 -16.84 -9.64 -13.80
N PRO A 291 -15.56 -9.90 -14.10
CA PRO A 291 -15.08 -10.43 -15.38
C PRO A 291 -15.64 -11.84 -15.64
N ASP A 292 -15.44 -12.37 -16.84
CA ASP A 292 -15.82 -13.76 -17.14
C ASP A 292 -15.07 -14.75 -16.23
N ASP A 293 -15.63 -15.96 -16.11
CA ASP A 293 -15.11 -17.00 -15.21
C ASP A 293 -13.63 -17.36 -15.50
N GLU A 294 -13.22 -17.41 -16.77
CA GLU A 294 -11.84 -17.76 -17.14
C GLU A 294 -10.86 -16.69 -16.68
N THR A 295 -11.18 -15.43 -16.97
CA THR A 295 -10.41 -14.27 -16.51
C THR A 295 -10.35 -14.22 -14.99
N TYR A 296 -11.49 -14.43 -14.31
CA TYR A 296 -11.53 -14.43 -12.85
C TYR A 296 -10.64 -15.53 -12.26
N GLN A 297 -10.73 -16.77 -12.74
CA GLN A 297 -9.88 -17.87 -12.26
C GLN A 297 -8.40 -17.61 -12.52
N LEU A 298 -8.04 -17.00 -13.65
CA LEU A 298 -6.67 -16.61 -13.96
C LEU A 298 -6.13 -15.58 -12.95
N LEU A 299 -6.92 -14.55 -12.63
CA LEU A 299 -6.56 -13.54 -11.65
C LEU A 299 -6.30 -14.18 -10.27
N ILE A 300 -7.22 -15.03 -9.81
CA ILE A 300 -7.08 -15.75 -8.53
C ILE A 300 -5.85 -16.66 -8.51
N ALA A 301 -5.58 -17.39 -9.59
CA ALA A 301 -4.42 -18.27 -9.69
C ALA A 301 -3.09 -17.50 -9.60
N ARG A 302 -3.00 -16.35 -10.30
CA ARG A 302 -1.82 -15.48 -10.26
C ARG A 302 -1.63 -14.85 -8.89
N THR A 303 -2.70 -14.37 -8.27
CA THR A 303 -2.66 -13.85 -6.90
C THR A 303 -2.19 -14.89 -5.90
N ARG A 304 -2.68 -16.13 -6.00
CA ARG A 304 -2.24 -17.22 -5.11
C ARG A 304 -0.73 -17.43 -5.23
N LYS A 305 -0.21 -17.53 -6.45
CA LYS A 305 1.23 -17.63 -6.71
C LYS A 305 2.00 -16.44 -6.11
N ASN A 306 1.56 -15.21 -6.39
CA ASN A 306 2.23 -13.99 -5.94
C ASN A 306 2.25 -13.86 -4.40
N LEU A 307 1.15 -14.21 -3.72
CA LEU A 307 1.10 -14.24 -2.26
C LEU A 307 2.02 -15.31 -1.67
N GLU A 308 2.12 -16.49 -2.28
CA GLU A 308 3.05 -17.54 -1.84
C GLU A 308 4.51 -17.12 -2.01
N VAL A 309 4.86 -16.51 -3.15
CA VAL A 309 6.20 -15.92 -3.37
C VAL A 309 6.49 -14.83 -2.34
N ALA A 310 5.55 -13.91 -2.10
CA ALA A 310 5.75 -12.84 -1.11
C ALA A 310 5.91 -13.37 0.32
N ARG A 311 5.15 -14.40 0.73
CA ARG A 311 5.31 -15.03 2.05
C ARG A 311 6.70 -15.61 2.23
N LEU A 312 7.22 -16.33 1.24
CA LEU A 312 8.57 -16.89 1.27
C LEU A 312 9.65 -15.80 1.25
N TYR A 313 9.51 -14.81 0.38
CA TYR A 313 10.44 -13.68 0.25
C TYR A 313 10.50 -12.83 1.53
N LEU A 314 9.35 -12.38 2.03
CA LEU A 314 9.23 -11.61 3.27
C LEU A 314 9.72 -12.42 4.46
N GLY A 315 9.36 -13.70 4.56
CA GLY A 315 9.86 -14.59 5.61
C GLY A 315 11.38 -14.72 5.61
N SER A 316 12.00 -14.80 4.42
CA SER A 316 13.45 -14.88 4.27
C SER A 316 14.15 -13.58 4.67
N LYS A 317 13.61 -12.42 4.25
CA LYS A 317 14.10 -11.11 4.71
C LYS A 317 13.89 -10.92 6.22
N LEU A 318 12.76 -11.38 6.76
CA LEU A 318 12.42 -11.25 8.18
C LEU A 318 13.35 -12.11 9.06
N LEU A 319 13.72 -13.31 8.61
CA LEU A 319 14.76 -14.10 9.26
C LEU A 319 16.12 -13.38 9.25
N SER A 320 16.49 -12.79 8.11
CA SER A 320 17.78 -12.09 7.98
C SER A 320 17.87 -10.89 8.93
N ILE A 321 16.81 -10.08 9.02
CA ILE A 321 16.79 -8.93 9.94
C ILE A 321 16.72 -9.39 11.40
N ALA A 322 16.12 -10.55 11.71
CA ALA A 322 16.14 -11.09 13.07
C ALA A 322 17.57 -11.35 13.57
N VAL A 323 18.43 -11.90 12.71
CA VAL A 323 19.85 -12.13 13.04
C VAL A 323 20.56 -10.80 13.28
N ILE A 324 20.32 -9.80 12.42
CA ILE A 324 20.90 -8.46 12.58
C ILE A 324 20.39 -7.77 13.85
N GLU A 325 19.10 -7.86 14.16
CA GLU A 325 18.50 -7.29 15.35
C GLU A 325 19.06 -7.94 16.63
N ALA A 326 19.15 -9.26 16.67
CA ALA A 326 19.73 -9.96 17.81
C ALA A 326 21.20 -9.59 18.04
N LEU A 327 21.99 -9.42 16.96
CA LEU A 327 23.36 -8.90 17.05
C LEU A 327 23.39 -7.43 17.50
N SER A 328 22.47 -6.59 17.01
CA SER A 328 22.44 -5.16 17.35
C SER A 328 22.24 -4.91 18.85
N LEU A 329 21.49 -5.80 19.53
CA LEU A 329 21.23 -5.71 20.96
C LEU A 329 22.50 -5.81 21.82
N ARG A 330 23.61 -6.31 21.28
CA ARG A 330 24.93 -6.28 21.94
C ARG A 330 25.61 -4.92 21.90
N ILE A 331 25.16 -4.04 21.00
CA ILE A 331 25.66 -2.66 20.85
C ILE A 331 24.69 -1.68 21.54
N GLY A 332 23.39 -1.82 21.30
CA GLY A 332 22.35 -0.99 21.88
C GLY A 332 20.95 -1.41 21.43
N LYS A 333 19.91 -0.93 22.11
CA LYS A 333 18.51 -1.35 21.84
C LYS A 333 17.91 -0.75 20.56
N ASP A 334 18.23 0.50 20.26
CA ASP A 334 17.63 1.25 19.15
C ASP A 334 18.71 1.88 18.27
N ILE A 335 19.57 1.04 17.68
CA ILE A 335 20.60 1.53 16.77
C ILE A 335 20.06 1.66 15.34
N PRO A 336 20.52 2.68 14.57
CA PRO A 336 20.19 2.79 13.14
C PRO A 336 20.60 1.53 12.36
N LEU A 337 19.78 1.10 11.40
CA LEU A 337 20.12 -0.06 10.56
C LEU A 337 21.45 0.15 9.82
N ALA A 338 21.71 1.39 9.39
CA ALA A 338 22.95 1.76 8.74
C ALA A 338 24.19 1.43 9.58
N THR A 339 24.10 1.47 10.91
CA THR A 339 25.19 1.07 11.81
C THR A 339 25.59 -0.39 11.65
N MET A 340 24.62 -1.25 11.36
CA MET A 340 24.84 -2.69 11.19
C MET A 340 25.20 -3.06 9.75
N MET A 341 24.55 -2.41 8.77
CA MET A 341 24.59 -2.85 7.37
C MET A 341 25.39 -1.94 6.44
N GLY A 342 25.80 -0.76 6.89
CA GLY A 342 26.33 0.31 6.04
C GLY A 342 25.22 1.26 5.57
N GLU A 343 25.61 2.44 5.10
CA GLU A 343 24.66 3.42 4.56
C GLU A 343 24.19 3.00 3.17
N LEU A 344 22.93 3.33 2.85
CA LEU A 344 22.43 3.20 1.50
C LEU A 344 23.17 4.17 0.58
N PRO A 345 23.46 3.78 -0.68
CA PRO A 345 24.17 4.64 -1.62
C PRO A 345 23.41 5.96 -1.81
N SER A 346 24.06 7.09 -1.55
CA SER A 346 23.54 8.42 -1.90
C SER A 346 24.37 9.01 -3.04
N ALA A 347 23.76 9.86 -3.87
CA ALA A 347 24.45 10.53 -5.00
C ALA A 347 25.67 11.38 -4.58
N HIS A 348 25.83 11.63 -3.28
CA HIS A 348 26.87 12.50 -2.72
C HIS A 348 27.82 11.81 -1.73
N SER A 349 27.64 10.51 -1.45
CA SER A 349 28.48 9.77 -0.51
C SER A 349 29.52 8.92 -1.23
N SER A 350 30.80 9.10 -0.90
CA SER A 350 31.86 8.14 -1.25
C SER A 350 31.52 6.76 -0.69
N SER A 351 31.85 5.70 -1.44
CA SER A 351 31.66 4.28 -1.10
C SER A 351 31.88 3.96 0.40
N VAL A 352 30.81 3.99 1.19
CA VAL A 352 30.83 3.50 2.57
C VAL A 352 30.80 1.98 2.52
N ALA A 353 31.59 1.31 3.36
CA ALA A 353 31.56 -0.14 3.42
C ALA A 353 30.16 -0.65 3.79
N GLN A 354 29.68 -1.63 3.04
CA GLN A 354 28.40 -2.27 3.24
C GLN A 354 28.60 -3.72 3.67
N LEU A 355 27.66 -4.24 4.47
CA LEU A 355 27.72 -5.61 4.98
C LEU A 355 27.81 -6.64 3.83
N GLU A 356 27.12 -6.38 2.71
CA GLU A 356 27.12 -7.27 1.54
C GLU A 356 28.52 -7.56 1.00
N SER A 357 29.43 -6.58 1.06
CA SER A 357 30.81 -6.70 0.57
C SER A 357 31.66 -7.66 1.40
N TYR A 358 31.18 -8.04 2.59
CA TYR A 358 31.88 -8.94 3.51
C TYR A 358 31.22 -10.31 3.64
N LEU A 359 30.09 -10.55 2.96
CA LEU A 359 29.45 -11.85 2.93
C LEU A 359 30.06 -12.72 1.82
N PRO A 360 30.39 -13.99 2.09
CA PRO A 360 30.96 -14.86 1.07
C PRO A 360 29.89 -15.26 0.04
N ASN A 361 30.27 -15.27 -1.23
CA ASN A 361 29.45 -15.92 -2.25
C ASN A 361 29.68 -17.44 -2.20
N ILE A 362 28.70 -18.15 -1.69
CA ILE A 362 28.74 -19.62 -1.54
C ILE A 362 27.83 -20.30 -2.58
N PRO A 363 28.15 -21.53 -3.01
CA PRO A 363 27.16 -22.35 -3.71
C PRO A 363 25.99 -22.65 -2.76
N MET A 364 24.82 -22.90 -3.35
CA MET A 364 23.66 -23.31 -2.59
C MET A 364 23.87 -24.74 -2.05
N MET A 365 23.82 -24.91 -0.73
CA MET A 365 24.05 -26.20 -0.08
C MET A 365 22.86 -27.15 -0.25
N LEU A 366 21.64 -26.60 -0.26
CA LEU A 366 20.40 -27.32 -0.48
C LEU A 366 19.60 -26.65 -1.60
N PRO A 367 19.37 -27.31 -2.75
CA PRO A 367 18.66 -26.72 -3.88
C PRO A 367 17.19 -26.43 -3.52
N PRO A 368 16.52 -25.51 -4.23
CA PRO A 368 15.10 -25.22 -4.00
C PRO A 368 14.25 -26.46 -4.35
N GLU A 369 13.27 -26.77 -3.50
CA GLU A 369 12.41 -27.95 -3.65
C GLU A 369 11.20 -27.69 -4.56
N SER A 370 10.92 -26.42 -4.86
CA SER A 370 9.77 -26.01 -5.67
C SER A 370 10.10 -24.86 -6.64
N PRO A 371 9.30 -24.69 -7.71
CA PRO A 371 9.43 -23.53 -8.61
C PRO A 371 9.30 -22.18 -7.89
N LEU A 372 8.49 -22.12 -6.82
CA LEU A 372 8.31 -20.90 -6.02
C LEU A 372 9.56 -20.56 -5.22
N GLU A 373 10.21 -21.56 -4.61
CA GLU A 373 11.48 -21.36 -3.90
C GLU A 373 12.59 -20.95 -4.87
N GLN A 374 12.62 -21.52 -6.07
CA GLN A 374 13.55 -21.12 -7.13
C GLN A 374 13.34 -19.64 -7.52
N GLU A 375 12.09 -19.24 -7.76
CA GLU A 375 11.73 -17.86 -8.08
C GLU A 375 12.11 -16.90 -6.94
N VAL A 376 11.81 -17.25 -5.69
CA VAL A 376 12.18 -16.44 -4.52
C VAL A 376 13.69 -16.32 -4.40
N MET A 377 14.44 -17.39 -4.63
CA MET A 377 15.90 -17.34 -4.61
C MET A 377 16.44 -16.36 -5.65
N GLU A 378 15.91 -16.39 -6.86
CA GLU A 378 16.31 -15.45 -7.92
C GLU A 378 15.99 -14.00 -7.54
N ILE A 379 14.84 -13.73 -6.92
CA ILE A 379 14.46 -12.39 -6.44
C ILE A 379 15.38 -11.94 -5.29
N LEU A 380 15.75 -12.83 -4.36
CA LEU A 380 16.69 -12.51 -3.28
C LEU A 380 18.08 -12.14 -3.82
N GLU A 381 18.56 -12.86 -4.86
CA GLU A 381 19.87 -12.63 -5.46
C GLU A 381 19.92 -11.39 -6.36
N LYS A 382 19.02 -11.33 -7.35
CA LYS A 382 19.02 -10.33 -8.43
C LYS A 382 18.27 -9.07 -8.04
N GLY A 383 17.34 -9.19 -7.10
CA GLY A 383 16.48 -8.13 -6.61
C GLY A 383 15.12 -8.04 -7.30
N ARG A 384 14.28 -7.18 -6.74
CA ARG A 384 12.99 -6.77 -7.35
C ARG A 384 13.23 -5.96 -8.64
N SER A 385 12.18 -5.73 -9.42
CA SER A 385 12.31 -5.07 -10.73
C SER A 385 12.60 -3.57 -10.61
N LYS A 386 12.14 -2.92 -9.52
CA LYS A 386 12.40 -1.51 -9.22
C LYS A 386 13.24 -1.35 -7.95
N SER A 387 14.01 -0.27 -7.90
CA SER A 387 14.72 0.15 -6.67
C SER A 387 13.83 1.04 -5.81
N SER A 388 13.99 0.97 -4.50
CA SER A 388 13.38 1.88 -3.54
C SER A 388 14.45 2.83 -2.99
N THR A 389 14.06 4.03 -2.54
CA THR A 389 15.00 5.02 -1.99
C THR A 389 15.49 4.69 -0.57
N TYR A 390 14.83 3.76 0.10
CA TYR A 390 15.04 3.42 1.51
C TYR A 390 15.49 1.96 1.75
N ASP A 391 15.67 1.15 0.69
CA ASP A 391 16.09 -0.26 0.74
C ASP A 391 16.91 -0.64 -0.50
N VAL A 392 17.77 -1.64 -0.39
CA VAL A 392 18.42 -2.27 -1.55
C VAL A 392 17.47 -3.25 -2.24
N LYS A 393 17.51 -3.31 -3.58
CA LYS A 393 16.54 -4.12 -4.36
C LYS A 393 16.72 -5.63 -4.15
N ASN A 394 17.95 -6.09 -3.98
CA ASN A 394 18.30 -7.47 -3.66
C ASN A 394 18.37 -7.67 -2.14
N SER A 395 18.66 -8.87 -1.66
CA SER A 395 18.72 -9.16 -0.23
C SER A 395 19.92 -10.04 0.12
N PRO A 396 21.15 -9.47 0.07
CA PRO A 396 22.40 -10.22 0.19
C PRO A 396 22.48 -11.10 1.45
N THR A 397 22.08 -10.56 2.61
CA THR A 397 22.08 -11.31 3.88
C THR A 397 21.09 -12.48 3.85
N ALA A 398 19.88 -12.26 3.31
CA ALA A 398 18.89 -13.32 3.17
C ALA A 398 19.35 -14.38 2.16
N THR A 399 19.90 -13.96 1.01
CA THR A 399 20.54 -14.82 0.01
C THR A 399 21.61 -15.72 0.62
N TYR A 400 22.51 -15.15 1.41
CA TYR A 400 23.56 -15.92 2.10
C TYR A 400 22.97 -16.97 3.06
N ILE A 401 21.98 -16.58 3.87
CA ILE A 401 21.32 -17.50 4.81
C ILE A 401 20.63 -18.63 4.05
N ILE A 402 19.82 -18.33 3.03
CA ILE A 402 19.11 -19.36 2.25
C ILE A 402 20.10 -20.28 1.53
N LYS A 403 21.18 -19.77 0.94
CA LYS A 403 22.21 -20.63 0.33
C LYS A 403 22.87 -21.56 1.34
N ALA A 404 23.05 -21.12 2.57
CA ALA A 404 23.65 -21.91 3.62
C ALA A 404 22.69 -22.98 4.16
N VAL A 405 21.49 -22.62 4.59
CA VAL A 405 20.60 -23.58 5.29
C VAL A 405 19.44 -24.12 4.45
N GLY A 406 19.16 -23.54 3.29
CA GLY A 406 17.99 -23.86 2.49
C GLY A 406 16.68 -23.30 3.07
N PHE A 407 15.61 -23.33 2.26
CA PHE A 407 14.29 -22.84 2.65
C PHE A 407 13.63 -23.63 3.80
N PRO A 408 13.71 -24.97 3.90
CA PRO A 408 13.09 -25.71 4.99
C PRO A 408 13.58 -25.28 6.37
N GLU A 409 14.90 -25.14 6.53
CA GLU A 409 15.50 -24.73 7.79
C GLU A 409 15.28 -23.23 8.05
N ALA A 410 15.32 -22.39 7.02
CA ALA A 410 14.98 -20.97 7.16
C ALA A 410 13.54 -20.78 7.68
N ARG A 411 12.57 -21.57 7.21
CA ARG A 411 11.19 -21.56 7.75
C ARG A 411 11.15 -21.96 9.23
N ARG A 412 11.92 -22.99 9.63
CA ARG A 412 12.01 -23.41 11.04
C ARG A 412 12.59 -22.30 11.92
N LEU A 413 13.66 -21.65 11.46
CA LEU A 413 14.31 -20.55 12.16
C LEU A 413 13.44 -19.29 12.21
N LEU A 414 12.63 -19.04 11.18
CA LEU A 414 11.67 -17.93 11.18
C LEU A 414 10.66 -18.04 12.33
N LEU A 415 10.23 -19.25 12.71
CA LEU A 415 9.38 -19.43 13.89
C LEU A 415 10.09 -18.99 15.17
N LYS A 416 11.39 -19.31 15.31
CA LYS A 416 12.21 -18.85 16.44
C LYS A 416 12.44 -17.33 16.41
N ALA A 417 12.61 -16.75 15.23
CA ALA A 417 12.67 -15.30 15.06
C ALA A 417 11.36 -14.63 15.52
N LYS A 418 10.20 -15.21 15.20
CA LYS A 418 8.90 -14.71 15.66
C LYS A 418 8.73 -14.82 17.18
N ASP A 419 9.27 -15.87 17.82
CA ASP A 419 9.30 -15.97 19.29
C ASP A 419 10.22 -14.91 19.92
N PHE A 420 11.37 -14.64 19.28
CA PHE A 420 12.27 -13.55 19.66
C PHE A 420 11.59 -12.18 19.57
N PHE A 421 10.88 -11.87 18.48
CA PHE A 421 10.16 -10.61 18.34
C PHE A 421 9.05 -10.42 19.38
N LYS A 422 8.46 -11.51 19.87
CA LYS A 422 7.46 -11.49 20.94
C LYS A 422 8.06 -11.36 22.34
N GLY A 423 9.40 -11.44 22.47
CA GLY A 423 10.09 -11.47 23.75
C GLY A 423 10.03 -12.82 24.48
N ASN A 424 9.55 -13.88 23.81
CA ASN A 424 9.50 -15.24 24.36
C ASN A 424 10.85 -15.97 24.28
N LEU A 425 11.78 -15.44 23.48
CA LEU A 425 13.14 -15.93 23.30
C LEU A 425 14.08 -14.73 23.42
N SER A 426 15.15 -14.86 24.18
CA SER A 426 16.18 -13.81 24.21
C SER A 426 16.98 -13.78 22.90
N SER A 427 17.70 -12.68 22.65
CA SER A 427 18.57 -12.55 21.48
C SER A 427 19.66 -13.63 21.44
N GLU A 428 20.22 -13.99 22.60
CA GLU A 428 21.27 -15.02 22.70
C GLU A 428 20.73 -16.42 22.44
N GLU A 429 19.54 -16.74 22.97
CA GLU A 429 18.90 -18.02 22.69
C GLU A 429 18.48 -18.15 21.21
N PHE A 430 18.04 -17.04 20.59
CA PHE A 430 17.76 -17.02 19.15
C PHE A 430 19.02 -17.25 18.33
N LEU A 431 20.11 -16.52 18.61
CA LEU A 431 21.38 -16.70 17.91
C LEU A 431 21.96 -18.11 18.11
N ALA A 432 21.80 -18.70 19.30
CA ALA A 432 22.22 -20.07 19.57
C ALA A 432 21.40 -21.14 18.84
N ALA A 433 20.16 -20.82 18.43
CA ALA A 433 19.31 -21.71 17.64
C ALA A 433 19.65 -21.71 16.14
N CYS A 434 20.39 -20.70 15.67
CA CYS A 434 20.89 -20.59 14.30
C CYS A 434 22.18 -21.39 14.10
N ASP A 435 22.52 -21.67 12.84
CA ASP A 435 23.83 -22.23 12.51
C ASP A 435 24.96 -21.27 12.95
N ARG A 436 25.91 -21.81 13.72
CA ARG A 436 26.99 -21.03 14.31
C ARG A 436 27.88 -20.37 13.26
N THR A 437 28.15 -21.05 12.15
CA THR A 437 28.98 -20.51 11.07
C THR A 437 28.29 -19.35 10.37
N ILE A 438 26.97 -19.41 10.19
CA ILE A 438 26.18 -18.29 9.65
C ILE A 438 26.27 -17.06 10.56
N VAL A 439 26.00 -17.24 11.85
CA VAL A 439 26.02 -16.14 12.84
C VAL A 439 27.41 -15.52 12.92
N GLU A 440 28.46 -16.34 13.01
CA GLU A 440 29.85 -15.85 13.05
C GLU A 440 30.24 -15.09 11.78
N THR A 441 29.80 -15.55 10.60
CA THR A 441 30.09 -14.87 9.32
C THR A 441 29.40 -13.52 9.24
N ILE A 442 28.12 -13.43 9.58
CA ILE A 442 27.37 -12.16 9.59
C ILE A 442 27.95 -11.22 10.63
N ALA A 443 28.24 -11.71 11.84
CA ALA A 443 28.87 -10.90 12.90
C ALA A 443 30.24 -10.36 12.48
N LYS A 444 31.08 -11.16 11.81
CA LYS A 444 32.35 -10.70 11.23
C LYS A 444 32.14 -9.61 10.19
N GLY A 445 31.15 -9.75 9.30
CA GLY A 445 30.80 -8.72 8.33
C GLY A 445 30.38 -7.40 8.99
N VAL A 446 29.54 -7.45 10.02
CA VAL A 446 29.14 -6.27 10.81
C VAL A 446 30.36 -5.63 11.48
N MET A 447 31.26 -6.43 12.07
CA MET A 447 32.50 -5.90 12.67
C MET A 447 33.39 -5.18 11.65
N GLN A 448 33.46 -5.66 10.40
CA GLN A 448 34.21 -4.99 9.34
C GLN A 448 33.59 -3.64 8.94
N VAL A 449 32.26 -3.54 8.87
CA VAL A 449 31.55 -2.26 8.65
C VAL A 449 31.84 -1.25 9.77
N LEU A 450 31.89 -1.70 11.02
CA LEU A 450 32.23 -0.84 12.15
C LEU A 450 33.71 -0.41 12.11
N GLU A 451 34.62 -1.32 11.77
CA GLU A 451 36.05 -1.00 11.66
C GLU A 451 36.32 -0.03 10.52
N SER A 452 35.64 -0.13 9.37
CA SER A 452 35.80 0.84 8.28
C SER A 452 35.37 2.25 8.70
N ARG A 453 34.31 2.37 9.50
CA ARG A 453 33.85 3.66 10.05
C ARG A 453 34.87 4.23 11.03
N LYS A 454 35.41 3.39 11.91
CA LYS A 454 36.50 3.77 12.82
C LYS A 454 37.74 4.25 12.06
N GLN A 455 38.11 3.57 10.99
CA GLN A 455 39.24 3.99 10.13
C GLN A 455 38.96 5.33 9.45
N ALA A 456 37.77 5.54 8.90
CA ALA A 456 37.38 6.81 8.27
C ALA A 456 37.45 7.99 9.27
N MET A 457 37.02 7.78 10.52
CA MET A 457 37.18 8.78 11.59
C MET A 457 38.65 9.00 11.97
N GLY A 458 39.46 7.93 12.04
CA GLY A 458 40.88 8.02 12.37
C GLY A 458 41.73 8.75 11.31
N GLN A 459 41.30 8.77 10.05
CA GLN A 459 41.99 9.51 8.98
C GLN A 459 41.92 11.04 9.19
N LEU A 460 40.93 11.56 9.92
CA LEU A 460 40.84 12.98 10.27
C LEU A 460 42.00 13.45 11.18
N GLU A 461 42.46 12.60 12.11
CA GLU A 461 43.53 12.94 13.06
C GLU A 461 44.91 13.10 12.37
N LEU A 462 45.09 12.51 11.19
CA LEU A 462 46.31 12.63 10.39
C LEU A 462 46.29 13.86 9.47
N SER A 463 45.11 14.31 9.03
CA SER A 463 44.95 15.53 8.21
C SER A 463 44.97 16.83 9.02
N SER A 464 44.76 16.79 10.34
CA SER A 464 44.81 17.96 11.23
C SER A 464 46.19 18.22 11.85
N ARG A 465 47.24 17.53 11.40
CA ARG A 465 48.65 17.70 11.84
C ARG A 465 49.56 18.31 10.77
N VAL A 466 49.01 19.09 9.83
CA VAL A 466 49.77 19.89 8.86
C VAL A 466 49.63 21.37 9.16
#